data_AF-A0A1G1H7U0-F1
#
_entry.id   AF-A0A1G1H7U0-F1
#
_cell.length_a   1.000
_cell.length_b   1.000
_cell.length_c   1.000
_cell.angle_alpha   90.00
_cell.angle_beta   90.00
_cell.angle_gamma   90.00
#
_symmetry.space_group_name_H-M   'P 1'
#
loop_
_entity.id
_entity.type
_entity.pdbx_description
1 polymer ?
#
loop_
_entity_poly.entity_id
_entity_poly.type
_entity_poly.pdbx_seq_one_letter_code
_entity_poly.pdbx_strand_id
1 'polypeptide(L)'
;MDREFHYYMTYIIALKAGFKVDDAYTIAYASQYTDDNDTTYEILGDEAPYKNYISQTMDITKPKEELLRIHPYFHFFPGSKREIVNNSYPRKDGKLHLLNTIPNNVHVRRLFTKSLKSTDLYRIGIATHTYADTFCHQNFVGFKESFNDMEGLLEKIIPSVGHADAKHQPDIPGLVWFDKRHVSSHVEVRNKDRILEAAGNIFQFYCDYCTKQRDIDRNRQKLISELGEAIGEISEEDQREEERKKNYRDILKSITERRF
;
A
#
# COMPACT_ATOMS: atom_id res chain seq x y z
N MET A 1 -9.32 -7.07 0.31
CA MET A 1 -8.56 -5.98 0.92
C MET A 1 -7.63 -6.52 1.97
N ASP A 2 -6.34 -6.28 1.82
CA ASP A 2 -5.38 -6.56 2.88
C ASP A 2 -5.60 -5.59 4.04
N ARG A 3 -5.93 -6.15 5.22
CA ARG A 3 -6.03 -5.38 6.46
C ARG A 3 -4.72 -5.37 7.24
N GLU A 4 -3.78 -6.24 6.90
CA GLU A 4 -2.50 -6.35 7.59
C GLU A 4 -1.70 -5.06 7.42
N PHE A 5 -1.39 -4.64 6.19
CA PHE A 5 -0.59 -3.43 6.01
C PHE A 5 -1.41 -2.15 6.21
N HIS A 6 -2.54 -2.02 5.51
CA HIS A 6 -3.31 -0.77 5.45
C HIS A 6 -3.97 -0.38 6.76
N TYR A 7 -4.30 -1.35 7.63
CA TYR A 7 -4.84 -1.08 8.96
C TYR A 7 -3.84 -1.36 10.08
N TYR A 8 -3.48 -2.64 10.31
CA TYR A 8 -2.77 -3.03 11.53
C TYR A 8 -1.35 -2.46 11.59
N MET A 9 -0.53 -2.69 10.57
CA MET A 9 0.84 -2.17 10.53
C MET A 9 0.82 -0.64 10.48
N THR A 10 -0.07 -0.03 9.69
CA THR A 10 -0.23 1.44 9.66
C THR A 10 -0.52 2.02 11.05
N TYR A 11 -1.38 1.36 11.83
CA TYR A 11 -1.67 1.77 13.21
C TYR A 11 -0.43 1.64 14.10
N ILE A 12 0.28 0.52 14.02
CA ILE A 12 1.54 0.29 14.76
C ILE A 12 2.58 1.36 14.40
N ILE A 13 2.76 1.65 13.11
CA ILE A 13 3.71 2.64 12.61
C ILE A 13 3.37 4.03 13.16
N ALA A 14 2.10 4.45 13.09
CA ALA A 14 1.66 5.75 13.62
C ALA A 14 1.87 5.87 15.13
N LEU A 15 1.47 4.84 15.90
CA LEU A 15 1.68 4.84 17.35
C LEU A 15 3.17 4.90 17.71
N LYS A 16 4.00 4.07 17.08
CA LYS A 16 5.45 4.06 17.33
C LYS A 16 6.11 5.35 16.86
N ALA A 17 5.58 6.00 15.82
CA ALA A 17 6.03 7.32 15.38
C ALA A 17 5.60 8.43 16.34
N GLY A 18 4.71 8.17 17.31
CA GLY A 18 4.41 9.09 18.42
C GLY A 18 3.08 9.82 18.31
N PHE A 19 2.23 9.44 17.34
CA PHE A 19 0.85 9.93 17.32
C PHE A 19 0.09 9.47 18.59
N LYS A 20 -0.91 10.25 19.00
CA LYS A 20 -1.85 9.84 20.04
C LYS A 20 -2.67 8.66 19.56
N VAL A 21 -3.28 7.92 20.50
CA VAL A 21 -4.05 6.71 20.19
C VAL A 21 -5.17 7.01 19.19
N ASP A 22 -5.98 8.05 19.46
CA ASP A 22 -7.11 8.42 18.60
C ASP A 22 -6.65 8.92 17.22
N ASP A 23 -5.54 9.67 17.16
CA ASP A 23 -4.98 10.16 15.90
C ASP A 23 -4.47 9.01 15.04
N ALA A 24 -3.72 8.08 15.65
CA ALA A 24 -3.17 6.91 15.00
C ALA A 24 -4.28 5.95 14.53
N TYR A 25 -5.35 5.81 15.31
CA TYR A 25 -6.55 5.08 14.90
C TYR A 25 -7.21 5.73 13.69
N THR A 26 -7.39 7.06 13.69
CA THR A 26 -7.99 7.80 12.57
C THR A 26 -7.19 7.62 11.28
N ILE A 27 -5.86 7.71 11.37
CA ILE A 27 -4.95 7.48 10.24
C ILE A 27 -5.09 6.06 9.70
N ALA A 28 -5.05 5.05 10.58
CA ALA A 28 -5.15 3.64 10.18
C ALA A 28 -6.52 3.30 9.58
N TYR A 29 -7.60 3.85 10.15
CA TYR A 29 -8.94 3.70 9.63
C TYR A 29 -9.07 4.33 8.25
N ALA A 30 -8.61 5.58 8.06
CA ALA A 30 -8.67 6.26 6.77
C ALA A 30 -7.81 5.58 5.70
N SER A 31 -6.66 5.01 6.10
CA SER A 31 -5.83 4.18 5.23
C SER A 31 -6.62 2.97 4.73
N GLN A 32 -7.14 2.12 5.63
CA GLN A 32 -7.98 0.98 5.26
C GLN A 32 -9.23 1.37 4.45
N TYR A 33 -9.86 2.48 4.81
CA TYR A 33 -11.09 2.92 4.17
C TYR A 33 -10.86 3.38 2.72
N THR A 34 -9.63 3.74 2.33
CA THR A 34 -9.29 3.98 0.92
C THR A 34 -9.61 2.76 0.06
N ASP A 35 -9.36 1.60 0.62
CA ASP A 35 -9.55 0.29 0.03
C ASP A 35 -11.01 -0.19 0.17
N ASP A 36 -11.66 0.10 1.30
CA ASP A 36 -13.07 -0.26 1.55
C ASP A 36 -14.09 0.72 0.89
N ASN A 37 -13.66 1.88 0.39
CA ASN A 37 -14.52 2.92 -0.20
C ASN A 37 -14.85 2.63 -1.67
N ASP A 38 -15.70 1.63 -1.87
CA ASP A 38 -16.18 1.15 -3.18
C ASP A 38 -17.62 1.55 -3.52
N THR A 39 -18.33 2.15 -2.56
CA THR A 39 -19.76 2.43 -2.64
C THR A 39 -20.00 3.95 -2.63
N THR A 40 -20.83 4.42 -3.56
CA THR A 40 -21.29 5.81 -3.57
C THR A 40 -22.48 5.97 -2.62
N TYR A 41 -22.33 6.88 -1.67
CA TYR A 41 -23.35 7.35 -0.75
C TYR A 41 -23.78 8.76 -1.16
N GLU A 42 -25.08 9.03 -1.01
CA GLU A 42 -25.65 10.36 -1.11
C GLU A 42 -26.15 10.76 0.28
N ILE A 43 -25.51 11.77 0.87
CA ILE A 43 -25.87 12.29 2.18
C ILE A 43 -26.77 13.50 1.95
N LEU A 44 -28.02 13.35 2.38
CA LEU A 44 -29.02 14.41 2.36
C LEU A 44 -28.99 15.12 3.71
N GLY A 45 -28.79 16.44 3.68
CA GLY A 45 -28.85 17.31 4.85
C GLY A 45 -29.61 18.60 4.51
N ASP A 46 -29.53 19.59 5.39
CA ASP A 46 -30.13 20.91 5.18
C ASP A 46 -29.41 21.71 4.06
N GLU A 47 -28.19 21.31 3.70
CA GLU A 47 -27.41 21.85 2.59
C GLU A 47 -27.56 21.02 1.31
N ALA A 48 -26.85 21.43 0.25
CA ALA A 48 -26.82 20.67 -1.00
C ALA A 48 -26.36 19.21 -0.77
N PRO A 49 -26.98 18.22 -1.43
CA PRO A 49 -26.60 16.82 -1.29
C PRO A 49 -25.11 16.60 -1.52
N TYR A 50 -24.47 15.92 -0.57
CA TYR A 50 -23.07 15.51 -0.71
C TYR A 50 -23.01 14.09 -1.28
N LYS A 51 -22.16 13.88 -2.28
CA LYS A 51 -21.79 12.56 -2.79
C LYS A 51 -20.32 12.32 -2.57
N ASN A 52 -19.96 11.20 -1.97
CA ASN A 52 -18.55 10.83 -1.85
C ASN A 52 -17.99 10.42 -3.23
N TYR A 53 -16.68 10.62 -3.37
CA TYR A 53 -15.92 9.99 -4.43
C TYR A 53 -15.38 8.66 -3.92
N ILE A 54 -15.63 7.59 -4.67
CA ILE A 54 -15.04 6.28 -4.39
C ILE A 54 -13.54 6.29 -4.71
N SER A 55 -12.78 5.46 -4.00
CA SER A 55 -11.34 5.25 -4.23
C SER A 55 -11.02 3.85 -4.73
N GLN A 56 -11.97 2.91 -4.62
CA GLN A 56 -11.85 1.54 -5.09
C GLN A 56 -13.03 1.14 -5.99
N THR A 57 -12.81 0.21 -6.91
CA THR A 57 -13.87 -0.50 -7.66
C THR A 57 -13.68 -1.99 -7.45
N MET A 58 -14.42 -2.58 -6.50
CA MET A 58 -14.33 -4.01 -6.17
C MET A 58 -14.92 -4.93 -7.25
N ASP A 59 -15.82 -4.42 -8.09
CA ASP A 59 -16.38 -5.16 -9.23
C ASP A 59 -15.53 -4.98 -10.49
N ILE A 60 -14.47 -5.78 -10.60
CA ILE A 60 -13.62 -5.84 -11.79
C ILE A 60 -14.35 -6.35 -13.04
N THR A 61 -15.55 -6.94 -12.90
CA THR A 61 -16.37 -7.44 -14.02
C THR A 61 -17.26 -6.37 -14.63
N LYS A 62 -17.45 -5.23 -13.94
CA LYS A 62 -18.10 -4.02 -14.45
C LYS A 62 -17.15 -2.82 -14.38
N PRO A 63 -15.98 -2.88 -15.05
CA PRO A 63 -15.07 -1.75 -15.07
C PRO A 63 -15.77 -0.60 -15.81
N LYS A 64 -16.21 0.41 -15.08
CA LYS A 64 -16.59 1.67 -15.70
C LYS A 64 -15.27 2.34 -16.07
N GLU A 65 -14.96 2.48 -17.36
CA GLU A 65 -13.71 3.11 -17.81
C GLU A 65 -13.49 4.49 -17.17
N GLU A 66 -14.57 5.22 -16.90
CA GLU A 66 -14.54 6.49 -16.17
C GLU A 66 -14.01 6.38 -14.73
N LEU A 67 -14.18 5.22 -14.08
CA LEU A 67 -13.73 4.94 -12.72
C LEU A 67 -12.34 4.32 -12.66
N LEU A 68 -11.82 3.71 -13.75
CA LEU A 68 -10.46 3.14 -13.74
C LEU A 68 -9.39 4.19 -13.41
N ARG A 69 -9.66 5.47 -13.66
CA ARG A 69 -8.79 6.58 -13.26
C ARG A 69 -8.49 6.62 -11.76
N ILE A 70 -9.30 6.02 -10.89
CA ILE A 70 -9.06 6.02 -9.44
C ILE A 70 -7.84 5.17 -9.08
N HIS A 71 -7.61 4.06 -9.78
CA HIS A 71 -6.55 3.10 -9.47
C HIS A 71 -5.15 3.72 -9.54
N PRO A 72 -4.76 4.48 -10.59
CA PRO A 72 -3.47 5.18 -10.60
C PRO A 72 -3.31 6.22 -9.49
N TYR A 73 -4.40 6.82 -8.99
CA TYR A 73 -4.30 7.85 -7.96
C TYR A 73 -4.20 7.27 -6.55
N PHE A 74 -4.85 6.14 -6.28
CA PHE A 74 -4.92 5.57 -4.94
C PHE A 74 -4.06 4.32 -4.75
N HIS A 75 -3.86 3.51 -5.80
CA HIS A 75 -3.29 2.15 -5.70
C HIS A 75 -2.07 1.87 -6.58
N PHE A 76 -1.89 2.60 -7.69
CA PHE A 76 -0.82 2.35 -8.67
C PHE A 76 -0.11 3.65 -9.04
N PHE A 77 0.38 4.37 -8.02
CA PHE A 77 0.90 5.73 -8.21
C PHE A 77 2.17 5.74 -9.08
N PRO A 78 2.13 6.34 -10.28
CA PRO A 78 3.21 6.18 -11.25
C PRO A 78 4.46 6.98 -10.88
N GLY A 79 5.62 6.44 -11.26
CA GLY A 79 6.90 7.15 -11.14
C GLY A 79 7.04 8.29 -12.15
N SER A 80 8.06 9.14 -11.97
CA SER A 80 8.45 10.09 -13.01
C SER A 80 9.04 9.37 -14.22
N LYS A 81 9.05 10.00 -15.39
CA LYS A 81 9.68 9.43 -16.60
C LYS A 81 11.11 8.94 -16.35
N ARG A 82 11.90 9.69 -15.59
CA ARG A 82 13.29 9.33 -15.25
C ARG A 82 13.35 8.09 -14.36
N GLU A 83 12.52 8.03 -13.33
CA GLU A 83 12.44 6.87 -12.43
C GLU A 83 11.94 5.63 -13.16
N ILE A 84 10.93 5.76 -14.03
CA ILE A 84 10.43 4.65 -14.83
C ILE A 84 11.52 4.07 -15.72
N VAL A 85 12.28 4.92 -16.42
CA VAL A 85 13.37 4.45 -17.30
C VAL A 85 14.50 3.78 -16.51
N ASN A 86 14.82 4.26 -15.31
CA ASN A 86 15.98 3.79 -14.56
C ASN A 86 15.69 2.67 -13.55
N ASN A 87 14.45 2.59 -13.05
CA ASN A 87 14.10 1.78 -11.89
C ASN A 87 13.02 0.73 -12.19
N SER A 88 12.40 0.73 -13.37
CA SER A 88 11.50 -0.36 -13.76
C SER A 88 12.28 -1.67 -13.85
N TYR A 89 11.69 -2.76 -13.38
CA TYR A 89 12.33 -4.06 -13.50
C TYR A 89 12.41 -4.48 -14.98
N PRO A 90 13.56 -4.96 -15.47
CA PRO A 90 13.70 -5.35 -16.86
C PRO A 90 12.71 -6.46 -17.22
N ARG A 91 11.97 -6.28 -18.31
CA ARG A 91 10.98 -7.26 -18.79
C ARG A 91 11.54 -8.15 -19.89
N LYS A 92 11.09 -9.41 -19.93
CA LYS A 92 11.46 -10.35 -21.00
C LYS A 92 10.95 -9.91 -22.37
N ASP A 93 9.78 -9.26 -22.40
CA ASP A 93 9.14 -8.75 -23.61
C ASP A 93 9.65 -7.36 -24.03
N GLY A 94 10.58 -6.77 -23.28
CA GLY A 94 11.13 -5.43 -23.55
C GLY A 94 10.15 -4.28 -23.35
N LYS A 95 8.93 -4.51 -22.83
CA LYS A 95 7.95 -3.44 -22.62
C LYS A 95 8.38 -2.48 -21.51
N LEU A 96 7.99 -1.22 -21.66
CA LEU A 96 8.06 -0.16 -20.66
C LEU A 96 6.74 0.62 -20.67
N HIS A 97 6.22 1.00 -19.51
CA HIS A 97 4.98 1.78 -19.43
C HIS A 97 5.18 3.09 -18.66
N LEU A 98 4.70 4.21 -19.21
CA LEU A 98 4.88 5.55 -18.60
C LEU A 98 4.04 5.78 -17.33
N LEU A 99 3.12 4.87 -17.04
CA LEU A 99 2.34 4.86 -15.79
C LEU A 99 2.76 3.71 -14.88
N ASN A 100 3.97 3.16 -15.06
CA ASN A 100 4.47 2.10 -14.20
C ASN A 100 4.59 2.60 -12.75
N THR A 101 4.08 1.81 -11.81
CA THR A 101 4.20 2.07 -10.38
C THR A 101 5.65 1.82 -9.97
N ILE A 102 6.31 2.87 -9.46
CA ILE A 102 7.68 2.81 -8.95
C ILE A 102 7.64 3.06 -7.44
N PRO A 103 8.26 2.21 -6.60
CA PRO A 103 8.24 2.38 -5.15
C PRO A 103 8.92 3.69 -4.76
N ASN A 104 8.38 4.37 -3.72
CA ASN A 104 8.97 5.59 -3.16
C ASN A 104 9.26 6.71 -4.19
N ASN A 105 8.50 6.78 -5.27
CA ASN A 105 8.78 7.73 -6.34
C ASN A 105 8.60 9.20 -5.90
N VAL A 106 9.21 10.12 -6.66
CA VAL A 106 9.20 11.56 -6.34
C VAL A 106 7.77 12.13 -6.22
N HIS A 107 6.82 11.62 -6.98
CA HIS A 107 5.45 12.13 -6.99
C HIS A 107 4.68 11.70 -5.74
N VAL A 108 4.75 10.41 -5.36
CA VAL A 108 4.09 9.92 -4.14
C VAL A 108 4.72 10.53 -2.88
N ARG A 109 6.06 10.71 -2.86
CA ARG A 109 6.74 11.41 -1.75
C ARG A 109 6.25 12.85 -1.60
N ARG A 110 6.01 13.55 -2.72
CA ARG A 110 5.49 14.92 -2.72
C ARG A 110 4.04 14.95 -2.24
N LEU A 111 3.20 14.02 -2.68
CA LEU A 111 1.82 13.87 -2.21
C LEU A 111 1.81 13.64 -0.69
N PHE A 112 2.60 12.68 -0.22
CA PHE A 112 2.65 12.29 1.18
C PHE A 112 3.19 13.42 2.07
N THR A 113 4.27 14.09 1.65
CA THR A 113 4.76 15.27 2.38
C THR A 113 3.72 16.39 2.48
N LYS A 114 2.89 16.58 1.43
CA LYS A 114 1.82 17.59 1.46
C LYS A 114 0.69 17.20 2.42
N SER A 115 0.31 15.92 2.50
CA SER A 115 -0.73 15.48 3.44
C SER A 115 -0.25 15.60 4.89
N LEU A 116 1.00 15.26 5.18
CA LEU A 116 1.57 15.44 6.52
C LEU A 116 1.58 16.91 6.95
N LYS A 117 1.91 17.82 6.03
CA LYS A 117 1.87 19.28 6.30
C LYS A 117 0.47 19.85 6.46
N SER A 118 -0.58 19.19 5.95
CA SER A 118 -1.95 19.66 6.13
C SER A 118 -2.53 19.36 7.51
N THR A 119 -1.87 18.51 8.31
CA THR A 119 -2.31 18.08 9.65
C THR A 119 -3.68 17.39 9.71
N ASP A 120 -4.26 17.11 8.54
CA ASP A 120 -5.54 16.42 8.38
C ASP A 120 -5.30 14.90 8.41
N LEU A 121 -5.73 14.26 9.49
CA LEU A 121 -5.50 12.84 9.75
C LEU A 121 -6.09 11.92 8.68
N TYR A 122 -7.23 12.31 8.07
CA TYR A 122 -7.84 11.54 6.99
C TYR A 122 -6.99 11.60 5.73
N ARG A 123 -6.51 12.80 5.36
CA ARG A 123 -5.58 12.96 4.23
C ARG A 123 -4.25 12.26 4.46
N ILE A 124 -3.77 12.25 5.70
CA ILE A 124 -2.57 11.50 6.08
C ILE A 124 -2.81 10.01 5.87
N GLY A 125 -3.91 9.46 6.38
CA GLY A 125 -4.25 8.03 6.20
C GLY A 125 -4.37 7.62 4.73
N ILE A 126 -5.11 8.37 3.92
CA ILE A 126 -5.25 8.12 2.48
C ILE A 126 -3.89 8.18 1.76
N ALA A 127 -3.05 9.16 2.08
CA ALA A 127 -1.73 9.26 1.46
C ALA A 127 -0.78 8.14 1.91
N THR A 128 -0.90 7.67 3.15
CA THR A 128 -0.14 6.53 3.66
C THR A 128 -0.51 5.25 2.93
N HIS A 129 -1.81 5.02 2.69
CA HIS A 129 -2.30 3.94 1.84
C HIS A 129 -1.61 3.97 0.47
N THR A 130 -1.76 5.09 -0.25
CA THR A 130 -1.18 5.24 -1.59
C THR A 130 0.34 5.10 -1.60
N TYR A 131 1.03 5.55 -0.55
CA TYR A 131 2.47 5.38 -0.42
C TYR A 131 2.86 3.91 -0.26
N ALA A 132 2.18 3.17 0.62
CA ALA A 132 2.40 1.74 0.84
C ALA A 132 2.19 0.95 -0.46
N ASP A 133 1.13 1.26 -1.20
CA ASP A 133 0.79 0.61 -2.47
C ASP A 133 1.85 0.78 -3.56
N THR A 134 2.67 1.84 -3.51
CA THR A 134 3.79 1.94 -4.46
C THR A 134 4.83 0.83 -4.31
N PHE A 135 4.90 0.19 -3.13
CA PHE A 135 5.79 -0.93 -2.87
C PHE A 135 5.13 -2.27 -3.20
N CYS A 136 3.88 -2.47 -2.76
CA CYS A 136 3.12 -3.70 -3.01
C CYS A 136 2.88 -3.89 -4.51
N HIS A 137 2.43 -2.84 -5.19
CA HIS A 137 2.01 -2.86 -6.60
C HIS A 137 3.08 -2.37 -7.58
N GLN A 138 4.36 -2.32 -7.16
CA GLN A 138 5.45 -1.95 -8.07
C GLN A 138 5.46 -2.85 -9.31
N ASN A 139 5.82 -2.27 -10.45
CA ASN A 139 5.82 -2.95 -11.76
C ASN A 139 4.43 -3.35 -12.29
N PHE A 140 3.36 -2.74 -11.75
CA PHE A 140 2.00 -2.79 -12.32
C PHE A 140 1.48 -1.39 -12.66
N VAL A 141 0.45 -1.35 -13.51
CA VAL A 141 -0.24 -0.13 -13.93
C VAL A 141 -1.71 -0.22 -13.55
N GLY A 142 -2.27 0.84 -12.96
CA GLY A 142 -3.68 0.91 -12.55
C GLY A 142 -4.69 1.05 -13.69
N PHE A 143 -4.41 0.51 -14.87
CA PHE A 143 -5.31 0.49 -16.02
C PHE A 143 -5.38 -0.90 -16.62
N LYS A 144 -6.38 -1.15 -17.45
CA LYS A 144 -6.43 -2.35 -18.29
C LYS A 144 -5.35 -2.24 -19.37
N GLU A 145 -4.22 -2.90 -19.14
CA GLU A 145 -3.05 -2.77 -19.99
C GLU A 145 -2.33 -4.11 -20.18
N SER A 146 -1.85 -4.35 -21.40
CA SER A 146 -1.08 -5.57 -21.71
C SER A 146 0.29 -5.63 -21.01
N PHE A 147 0.66 -4.54 -20.34
CA PHE A 147 1.80 -4.47 -19.45
C PHE A 147 1.58 -5.31 -18.18
N ASN A 148 0.32 -5.46 -17.74
CA ASN A 148 -0.02 -6.21 -16.55
C ASN A 148 -0.04 -7.72 -16.78
N ASP A 149 -0.29 -8.17 -18.01
CA ASP A 149 -0.47 -9.57 -18.41
C ASP A 149 0.57 -10.52 -17.79
N MET A 150 0.10 -11.45 -16.98
CA MET A 150 0.91 -12.55 -16.41
C MET A 150 0.86 -13.78 -17.34
N GLU A 151 1.94 -14.57 -17.40
CA GLU A 151 1.99 -15.79 -18.21
C GLU A 151 1.14 -16.91 -17.58
N GLY A 152 -0.06 -17.17 -18.12
CA GLY A 152 -0.88 -18.34 -17.78
C GLY A 152 -2.25 -18.38 -18.50
N LEU A 153 -2.93 -19.54 -18.46
CA LEU A 153 -4.18 -19.78 -19.21
C LEU A 153 -5.42 -19.20 -18.50
N LEU A 154 -5.38 -19.07 -17.17
CA LEU A 154 -6.50 -18.60 -16.32
C LEU A 154 -6.54 -17.07 -16.25
N GLU A 155 -5.38 -16.44 -16.40
CA GLU A 155 -5.13 -15.00 -16.33
C GLU A 155 -5.76 -14.28 -17.54
N LYS A 156 -5.95 -14.96 -18.68
CA LYS A 156 -6.62 -14.43 -19.88
C LYS A 156 -8.13 -14.16 -19.72
N ILE A 157 -8.74 -14.64 -18.63
CA ILE A 157 -10.17 -14.49 -18.35
C ILE A 157 -10.43 -13.31 -17.40
N ILE A 158 -9.40 -12.85 -16.68
CA ILE A 158 -9.47 -11.73 -15.74
C ILE A 158 -9.09 -10.45 -16.48
N PRO A 159 -9.80 -9.32 -16.31
CA PRO A 159 -9.33 -8.05 -16.86
C PRO A 159 -7.98 -7.67 -16.23
N SER A 160 -6.94 -7.51 -17.05
CA SER A 160 -5.56 -7.16 -16.64
C SER A 160 -5.44 -5.70 -16.16
N VAL A 161 -6.23 -5.34 -15.16
CA VAL A 161 -6.21 -4.06 -14.45
C VAL A 161 -5.36 -4.23 -13.20
N GLY A 162 -4.30 -3.45 -13.07
CA GLY A 162 -3.40 -3.57 -11.92
C GLY A 162 -2.79 -4.96 -11.80
N HIS A 163 -2.78 -5.51 -10.59
CA HIS A 163 -2.27 -6.85 -10.30
C HIS A 163 -3.33 -7.95 -10.36
N ALA A 164 -4.48 -7.72 -11.01
CA ALA A 164 -5.58 -8.68 -11.06
C ALA A 164 -5.12 -10.08 -11.55
N ASP A 165 -4.24 -10.14 -12.55
CA ASP A 165 -3.66 -11.39 -13.07
C ASP A 165 -2.71 -12.07 -12.06
N ALA A 166 -2.11 -11.30 -11.15
CA ALA A 166 -1.34 -11.80 -10.00
C ALA A 166 -2.22 -12.06 -8.75
N LYS A 167 -3.54 -11.95 -8.87
CA LYS A 167 -4.52 -12.19 -7.80
C LYS A 167 -4.17 -11.38 -6.54
N HIS A 168 -4.26 -11.99 -5.36
CA HIS A 168 -3.90 -11.40 -4.08
C HIS A 168 -2.42 -11.55 -3.71
N GLN A 169 -1.57 -12.04 -4.63
CA GLN A 169 -0.18 -12.33 -4.31
C GLN A 169 0.59 -11.11 -3.76
N PRO A 170 0.49 -9.90 -4.36
CA PRO A 170 1.20 -8.73 -3.84
C PRO A 170 0.80 -8.31 -2.40
N ASP A 171 -0.37 -8.76 -1.96
CA ASP A 171 -1.05 -8.30 -0.75
C ASP A 171 -0.81 -9.21 0.47
N ILE A 172 -0.07 -10.32 0.31
CA ILE A 172 0.16 -11.30 1.38
C ILE A 172 1.55 -11.06 1.98
N PRO A 173 1.68 -10.56 3.24
CA PRO A 173 2.96 -10.04 3.72
C PRO A 173 4.14 -11.02 3.76
N GLY A 174 3.93 -12.28 4.12
CA GLY A 174 5.00 -13.27 4.14
C GLY A 174 5.15 -14.08 2.85
N LEU A 175 4.43 -13.72 1.77
CA LEU A 175 4.49 -14.45 0.51
C LEU A 175 5.76 -14.12 -0.29
N VAL A 176 6.36 -15.17 -0.85
CA VAL A 176 7.28 -15.11 -1.99
C VAL A 176 6.53 -15.60 -3.22
N TRP A 177 6.61 -14.86 -4.31
CA TRP A 177 5.99 -15.26 -5.57
C TRP A 177 6.84 -14.82 -6.76
N PHE A 178 6.51 -15.32 -7.95
CA PHE A 178 7.35 -15.18 -9.13
C PHE A 178 6.65 -14.42 -10.25
N ASP A 179 7.10 -13.20 -10.50
CA ASP A 179 6.65 -12.37 -11.61
C ASP A 179 7.40 -12.71 -12.89
N LYS A 180 6.87 -13.69 -13.63
CA LYS A 180 7.47 -14.23 -14.86
C LYS A 180 7.57 -13.25 -16.02
N ARG A 181 6.97 -12.05 -15.90
CA ARG A 181 7.12 -10.96 -16.88
C ARG A 181 8.54 -10.42 -16.90
N HIS A 182 9.24 -10.51 -15.77
CA HIS A 182 10.60 -9.99 -15.60
C HIS A 182 11.69 -11.00 -15.94
N VAL A 183 12.88 -10.49 -16.24
CA VAL A 183 14.09 -11.31 -16.45
C VAL A 183 14.45 -12.09 -15.18
N SER A 184 15.23 -13.17 -15.32
CA SER A 184 15.55 -14.09 -14.21
C SER A 184 16.14 -13.43 -12.97
N SER A 185 16.84 -12.30 -13.12
CA SER A 185 17.39 -11.55 -11.99
C SER A 185 16.35 -10.75 -11.18
N HIS A 186 15.11 -10.63 -11.66
CA HIS A 186 14.05 -9.79 -11.08
C HIS A 186 12.69 -10.50 -11.01
N VAL A 187 12.68 -11.83 -11.19
CA VAL A 187 11.45 -12.64 -11.19
C VAL A 187 10.91 -12.86 -9.78
N GLU A 188 11.78 -13.02 -8.79
CA GLU A 188 11.39 -13.29 -7.41
C GLU A 188 10.88 -12.02 -6.73
N VAL A 189 9.69 -12.11 -6.15
CA VAL A 189 9.06 -11.05 -5.38
C VAL A 189 8.92 -11.51 -3.94
N ARG A 190 9.57 -10.79 -3.02
CA ARG A 190 9.49 -11.00 -1.57
C ARG A 190 8.67 -9.87 -0.94
N ASN A 191 7.41 -10.13 -0.62
CA ASN A 191 6.52 -9.08 -0.11
C ASN A 191 6.99 -8.52 1.23
N LYS A 192 7.52 -9.38 2.11
CA LYS A 192 8.05 -8.99 3.42
C LYS A 192 9.07 -7.86 3.29
N ASP A 193 10.00 -7.97 2.34
CA ASP A 193 11.06 -6.98 2.16
C ASP A 193 10.46 -5.64 1.69
N ARG A 194 9.54 -5.68 0.72
CA ARG A 194 8.83 -4.50 0.20
C ARG A 194 8.03 -3.78 1.29
N ILE A 195 7.29 -4.53 2.10
CA ILE A 195 6.45 -4.01 3.18
C ILE A 195 7.31 -3.40 4.28
N LEU A 196 8.40 -4.06 4.69
CA LEU A 196 9.28 -3.55 5.73
C LEU A 196 10.04 -2.29 5.27
N GLU A 197 10.41 -2.20 4.00
CA GLU A 197 10.98 -0.98 3.43
C GLU A 197 9.96 0.17 3.45
N ALA A 198 8.73 -0.09 2.99
CA ALA A 198 7.64 0.87 3.01
C ALA A 198 7.34 1.35 4.44
N ALA A 199 7.20 0.43 5.40
CA ALA A 199 6.94 0.73 6.81
C ALA A 199 8.04 1.59 7.43
N GLY A 200 9.30 1.27 7.15
CA GLY A 200 10.45 2.06 7.60
C GLY A 200 10.45 3.48 7.04
N ASN A 201 10.06 3.65 5.79
CA ASN A 201 9.96 4.97 5.17
C ASN A 201 8.78 5.78 5.69
N ILE A 202 7.60 5.16 5.85
CA ILE A 202 6.41 5.80 6.43
C ILE A 202 6.71 6.30 7.84
N PHE A 203 7.36 5.47 8.67
CA PHE A 203 7.79 5.86 10.00
C PHE A 203 8.70 7.09 9.98
N GLN A 204 9.69 7.11 9.08
CA GLN A 204 10.59 8.24 8.93
C GLN A 204 9.81 9.53 8.59
N PHE A 205 8.92 9.46 7.60
CA PHE A 205 8.07 10.59 7.22
C PHE A 205 7.21 11.10 8.38
N TYR A 206 6.57 10.20 9.12
CA TYR A 206 5.78 10.57 10.30
C TYR A 206 6.63 11.27 11.37
N CYS A 207 7.82 10.75 11.66
CA CYS A 207 8.74 11.33 12.62
C CYS A 207 9.23 12.72 12.17
N ASP A 208 9.62 12.87 10.91
CA ASP A 208 10.18 14.14 10.41
C ASP A 208 9.15 15.27 10.37
N TYR A 209 7.91 14.97 9.99
CA TYR A 209 6.90 15.99 9.72
C TYR A 209 5.88 16.21 10.84
N CYS A 210 5.60 15.19 11.66
CA CYS A 210 4.48 15.26 12.61
C CYS A 210 4.93 15.26 14.06
N THR A 211 5.82 14.34 14.46
CA THR A 211 6.07 14.08 15.89
C THR A 211 7.46 14.49 16.37
N LYS A 212 8.42 14.65 15.47
CA LYS A 212 9.81 15.09 15.73
C LYS A 212 10.50 14.24 16.80
N GLN A 213 10.40 12.92 16.67
CA GLN A 213 11.04 11.99 17.61
C GLN A 213 12.56 12.17 17.67
N ARG A 214 13.13 11.78 18.82
CA ARG A 214 14.58 11.56 18.97
C ARG A 214 14.93 10.13 18.56
N ASP A 215 16.20 9.90 18.21
CA ASP A 215 16.73 8.58 17.86
C ASP A 215 15.95 7.85 16.75
N ILE A 216 15.51 8.60 15.73
CA ILE A 216 14.62 8.09 14.67
C ILE A 216 15.18 6.82 14.03
N ASP A 217 16.48 6.78 13.70
CA ASP A 217 17.11 5.60 13.08
C ASP A 217 16.99 4.35 13.95
N ARG A 218 17.26 4.47 15.24
CA ARG A 218 17.16 3.36 16.19
C ARG A 218 15.72 2.89 16.34
N ASN A 219 14.77 3.82 16.46
CA ASN A 219 13.35 3.48 16.60
C ASN A 219 12.79 2.87 15.32
N ARG A 220 13.24 3.34 14.15
CA ARG A 220 12.90 2.78 12.84
C ARG A 220 13.41 1.34 12.71
N GLN A 221 14.65 1.06 13.09
CA GLN A 221 15.19 -0.31 13.08
C GLN A 221 14.39 -1.23 14.01
N LYS A 222 14.04 -0.75 15.21
CA LYS A 222 13.21 -1.52 16.16
C LYS A 222 11.83 -1.83 15.59
N LEU A 223 11.16 -0.84 14.99
CA LEU A 223 9.87 -1.03 14.32
C LEU A 223 9.97 -2.08 13.21
N ILE A 224 10.98 -1.98 12.34
CA ILE A 224 11.18 -2.92 11.23
C ILE A 224 11.41 -4.34 11.77
N SER A 225 12.22 -4.51 12.82
CA SER A 225 12.43 -5.81 13.46
C SER A 225 11.13 -6.40 13.99
N GLU A 226 10.36 -5.61 14.73
CA GLU A 226 9.12 -6.05 15.38
C GLU A 226 8.01 -6.39 14.37
N LEU A 227 7.87 -5.60 13.30
CA LEU A 227 6.99 -5.94 12.18
C LEU A 227 7.49 -7.18 11.42
N GLY A 228 8.80 -7.31 11.25
CA GLY A 228 9.41 -8.47 10.60
C GLY A 228 9.19 -9.76 11.37
N GLU A 229 9.24 -9.71 12.70
CA GLU A 229 8.87 -10.81 13.60
C GLU A 229 7.37 -11.12 13.51
N ALA A 230 6.50 -10.09 13.48
CA ALA A 230 5.06 -10.29 13.39
C ALA A 230 4.60 -10.90 12.06
N ILE A 231 5.25 -10.55 10.95
CA ILE A 231 5.03 -11.19 9.64
C ILE A 231 5.51 -12.65 9.66
N GLY A 232 6.56 -12.95 10.41
CA GLY A 232 7.16 -14.29 10.50
C GLY A 232 8.01 -14.65 9.27
N GLU A 233 8.34 -15.93 9.13
CA GLU A 233 9.13 -16.43 7.99
C GLU A 233 8.50 -16.10 6.63
N ILE A 234 9.26 -16.18 5.55
CA ILE A 234 8.71 -16.06 4.19
C ILE A 234 8.38 -17.44 3.61
N SER A 235 7.36 -17.54 2.76
CA SER A 235 6.92 -18.80 2.15
C SER A 235 6.31 -18.57 0.76
N GLU A 236 6.41 -19.54 -0.15
CA GLU A 236 5.68 -19.54 -1.42
C GLU A 236 4.18 -19.89 -1.25
N GLU A 237 3.80 -20.39 -0.07
CA GLU A 237 2.43 -20.83 0.26
C GLU A 237 1.98 -20.22 1.59
N ASP A 238 2.12 -18.90 1.76
CA ASP A 238 1.83 -18.28 3.04
C ASP A 238 0.32 -18.15 3.32
N GLN A 239 -0.20 -19.01 4.21
CA GLN A 239 -1.59 -19.03 4.66
C GLN A 239 -1.79 -18.51 6.10
N ARG A 240 -0.77 -17.89 6.70
CA ARG A 240 -0.77 -17.50 8.13
C ARG A 240 -1.42 -16.15 8.43
N GLU A 241 -2.40 -15.73 7.63
CA GLU A 241 -3.06 -14.42 7.76
C GLU A 241 -3.60 -14.18 9.18
N GLU A 242 -4.32 -15.15 9.76
CA GLU A 242 -4.89 -14.99 11.09
C GLU A 242 -3.84 -14.97 12.21
N GLU A 243 -2.74 -15.71 12.04
CA GLU A 243 -1.59 -15.67 12.95
C GLU A 243 -0.91 -14.29 12.90
N ARG A 244 -0.61 -13.78 11.70
CA ARG A 244 -0.02 -12.44 11.53
C ARG A 244 -0.92 -11.35 12.11
N LYS A 245 -2.22 -11.39 11.83
CA LYS A 245 -3.20 -10.46 12.43
C LYS A 245 -3.20 -10.53 13.96
N LYS A 246 -3.10 -11.72 14.54
CA LYS A 246 -2.95 -11.89 15.99
C LYS A 246 -1.67 -11.22 16.48
N ASN A 247 -0.54 -11.43 15.80
CA ASN A 247 0.75 -10.83 16.16
C ASN A 247 0.68 -9.29 16.15
N TYR A 248 0.06 -8.67 15.14
CA TYR A 248 -0.10 -7.21 15.13
C TYR A 248 -1.01 -6.72 16.26
N ARG A 249 -2.10 -7.43 16.58
CA ARG A 249 -2.98 -7.08 17.70
C ARG A 249 -2.23 -7.15 19.03
N ASP A 250 -1.37 -8.14 19.22
CA ASP A 250 -0.56 -8.29 20.42
C ASP A 250 0.47 -7.15 20.55
N ILE A 251 1.09 -6.72 19.44
CA ILE A 251 1.91 -5.49 19.41
C ILE A 251 1.09 -4.27 19.83
N LEU A 252 -0.09 -4.06 19.23
CA LEU A 252 -0.94 -2.90 19.53
C LEU A 252 -1.32 -2.84 21.01
N LYS A 253 -1.75 -3.96 21.60
CA LYS A 253 -2.05 -4.05 23.05
C LYS A 253 -0.84 -3.64 23.89
N SER A 254 0.34 -4.15 23.56
CA SER A 254 1.57 -3.85 24.31
C SER A 254 1.96 -2.35 24.26
N ILE A 255 1.59 -1.65 23.18
CA ILE A 255 1.85 -0.21 23.05
C ILE A 255 0.83 0.60 23.84
N THR A 256 -0.45 0.23 23.78
CA THR A 256 -1.53 0.96 24.45
C THR A 256 -1.50 0.79 25.97
N GLU A 257 -1.21 -0.42 26.48
CA GLU A 257 -1.10 -0.68 27.92
C GLU A 257 0.04 0.09 28.59
N ARG A 258 1.09 0.47 27.84
CA ARG A 258 2.21 1.28 28.36
C ARG A 258 1.91 2.79 28.40
N ARG A 259 0.77 3.23 27.86
CA ARG A 259 0.40 4.64 27.74
C ARG A 259 -0.71 5.07 28.71
N PHE A 260 -1.21 4.13 29.51
CA PHE A 260 -2.14 4.34 30.63
C PHE A 260 -1.48 3.85 31.93
#